data_AF-A0A090RE71-F1
#
_entry.id   AF-A0A090RE71-F1
#
_cell.length_a   1.000
_cell.length_b   1.000
_cell.length_c   1.000
_cell.angle_alpha   90.00
_cell.angle_beta   90.00
_cell.angle_gamma   90.00
#
_symmetry.space_group_name_H-M   'P 1'
#
loop_
_entity.id
_entity.type
_entity.pdbx_description
1 polymer ?
#
loop_
_entity_poly.entity_id
_entity_poly.type
_entity_poly.pdbx_seq_one_letter_code
_entity_poly.pdbx_strand_id
1 'polypeptide(L)' 'MSIGNYLGALRQWEQMQDDYDCQYCVVDLHAITVRQDPKALHEATLDALAICLAVA' A
#
# COMPACT_ATOMS: atom_id res chain seq x y z
N MET A 1 7.29 5.40 -2.51
CA MET A 1 6.21 6.03 -1.71
C MET A 1 6.74 7.34 -1.12
N SER A 2 5.96 8.41 -1.06
CA SER A 2 6.42 9.72 -0.55
C SER A 2 5.88 10.00 0.86
N ILE A 3 6.49 10.96 1.56
CA ILE A 3 6.04 11.39 2.90
C ILE A 3 4.59 11.89 2.89
N GLY A 4 4.12 12.41 1.75
CA GLY A 4 2.74 12.85 1.56
C GLY A 4 1.74 11.68 1.61
N ASN A 5 2.09 10.51 1.06
CA ASN A 5 1.23 9.33 1.12
C ASN A 5 1.15 8.77 2.55
N TYR A 6 2.25 8.86 3.31
CA TYR A 6 2.28 8.45 4.71
C TYR A 6 1.42 9.35 5.60
N LEU A 7 1.61 10.66 5.51
CA LEU A 7 0.86 11.64 6.30
C LEU A 7 -0.62 11.71 5.91
N GLY A 8 -0.93 11.55 4.62
CA GLY A 8 -2.29 11.74 4.10
C GLY A 8 -3.19 10.52 4.21
N ALA A 9 -2.66 9.32 4.02
CA ALA A 9 -3.46 8.08 4.03
C ALA A 9 -3.09 7.16 5.19
N LEU A 10 -1.81 6.78 5.32
CA LEU A 10 -1.39 5.73 6.27
C LEU A 10 -1.64 6.12 7.74
N ARG A 11 -1.38 7.37 8.14
CA ARG A 11 -1.68 7.85 9.50
C ARG A 11 -3.18 7.87 9.82
N GLN A 12 -4.03 8.11 8.82
CA GLN A 12 -5.48 8.06 9.02
C GLN A 12 -5.95 6.61 9.12
N TRP A 13 -5.36 5.71 8.32
CA TRP A 13 -5.67 4.28 8.37
C TRP A 13 -5.32 3.66 9.72
N GLU A 14 -4.18 4.02 10.33
CA GLU A 14 -3.82 3.61 11.70
C GLU A 14 -4.94 3.91 12.71
N GLN A 15 -5.48 5.14 12.69
CA GLN A 15 -6.52 5.55 13.63
C GLN A 15 -7.86 4.83 13.41
N MET A 16 -8.14 4.38 12.19
CA MET A 16 -9.39 3.70 11.85
C MET A 16 -9.40 2.22 12.23
N GLN A 17 -8.22 1.61 12.46
CA GLN A 17 -8.12 0.18 12.79
C GLN A 17 -8.75 -0.17 14.15
N ASP A 18 -8.76 0.77 15.09
CA ASP A 18 -9.37 0.55 16.41
C ASP A 18 -10.91 0.53 16.34
N ASP A 19 -11.49 1.23 15.36
CA ASP A 19 -12.93 1.44 15.23
C ASP A 19 -13.59 0.56 14.15
N TYR A 20 -12.81 0.02 13.19
CA TYR A 20 -13.31 -0.71 12.03
C TYR A 20 -12.45 -1.93 11.67
N ASP A 21 -13.06 -2.95 11.06
CA ASP A 21 -12.34 -4.07 10.43
C ASP A 21 -11.74 -3.62 9.10
N CYS A 22 -10.47 -3.22 9.13
CA CYS A 22 -9.74 -2.71 7.97
C CYS A 22 -9.06 -3.84 7.18
N GLN A 23 -9.45 -4.02 5.92
CA GLN A 23 -8.81 -4.95 5.00
C GLN A 23 -7.94 -4.19 3.98
N TYR A 24 -6.63 -4.42 4.02
CA TYR A 24 -5.68 -3.81 3.09
C TYR A 24 -5.38 -4.75 1.91
N CYS A 25 -5.44 -4.23 0.69
CA CYS A 25 -5.16 -5.00 -0.53
C CYS A 25 -4.16 -4.25 -1.42
N VAL A 26 -3.06 -4.91 -1.76
CA VAL A 26 -2.10 -4.39 -2.74
C VAL A 26 -2.58 -4.78 -4.14
N VAL A 27 -3.05 -3.80 -4.90
CA VAL A 27 -3.73 -4.01 -6.20
C VAL A 27 -2.76 -4.07 -7.39
N ASP A 28 -1.85 -5.04 -7.39
CA ASP A 28 -0.89 -5.27 -8.49
C ASP A 28 -1.56 -5.55 -9.85
N LEU A 29 -2.72 -6.22 -9.85
CA LEU A 29 -3.54 -6.43 -11.04
C LEU A 29 -4.08 -5.12 -11.66
N HIS A 30 -4.29 -4.06 -10.87
CA HIS A 30 -4.62 -2.75 -11.43
C HIS A 30 -3.40 -2.09 -12.06
N ALA A 31 -2.19 -2.35 -11.55
CA ALA A 31 -0.96 -1.76 -12.07
C ALA A 31 -0.60 -2.28 -13.48
N ILE A 32 -0.96 -3.53 -13.83
CA ILE A 32 -0.69 -4.13 -15.15
C ILE A 32 -1.61 -3.63 -16.27
N THR A 33 -2.60 -2.78 -15.97
CA THR A 33 -3.45 -2.14 -16.99
C THR A 33 -2.68 -1.13 -17.84
N VAL A 34 -1.49 -0.73 -17.40
CA VAL A 34 -0.49 0.04 -18.16
C VAL A 34 0.80 -0.78 -18.29
N ARG A 35 1.72 -0.38 -19.18
CA ARG A 35 3.02 -1.07 -19.30
C ARG A 35 3.81 -0.98 -18.00
N GLN A 36 4.26 -2.14 -17.53
CA GLN A 36 5.11 -2.27 -16.34
C GLN A 36 6.39 -3.02 -16.71
N ASP A 37 7.47 -2.74 -15.97
CA ASP A 37 8.61 -3.66 -15.89
C ASP A 37 8.30 -4.73 -14.83
N PRO A 38 8.25 -6.03 -15.19
CA PRO A 38 7.90 -7.09 -14.24
C PRO A 38 8.74 -7.11 -12.97
N LYS A 39 10.06 -6.82 -13.07
CA LYS A 39 10.94 -6.85 -11.90
C LYS A 39 10.66 -5.67 -10.97
N ALA A 40 10.54 -4.47 -11.53
CA ALA A 40 10.22 -3.27 -10.76
C ALA A 40 8.82 -3.36 -10.11
N LEU A 41 7.83 -3.94 -10.82
CA LEU A 41 6.50 -4.16 -10.26
C LEU A 41 6.54 -5.10 -9.06
N HIS A 42 7.30 -6.19 -9.16
CA HIS A 42 7.44 -7.15 -8.06
C HIS A 42 8.06 -6.50 -6.81
N GLU A 43 9.15 -5.74 -6.98
CA GLU A 43 9.80 -5.00 -5.89
C GLU A 43 8.82 -3.98 -5.27
N ALA A 44 8.11 -3.21 -6.10
CA ALA A 44 7.14 -2.23 -5.64
C ALA A 44 5.94 -2.84 -4.87
N THR A 45 5.48 -4.02 -5.28
CA THR A 45 4.42 -4.76 -4.58
C THR A 45 4.89 -5.20 -3.19
N LEU A 46 6.12 -5.69 -3.05
CA LEU A 46 6.70 -6.09 -1.76
C LEU A 46 6.91 -4.87 -0.84
N ASP A 47 7.39 -3.75 -1.39
CA ASP A 47 7.53 -2.51 -0.63
C ASP A 47 6.17 -2.00 -0.12
N ALA A 48 5.14 -2.06 -0.96
CA ALA A 48 3.78 -1.67 -0.55
C ALA A 48 3.24 -2.58 0.55
N LEU A 49 3.44 -3.91 0.43
CA LEU A 49 3.04 -4.87 1.44
C LEU A 49 3.76 -4.62 2.78
N ALA A 50 5.08 -4.39 2.75
CA ALA A 50 5.87 -4.13 3.94
C ALA A 50 5.36 -2.90 4.70
N ILE A 51 4.90 -1.87 3.99
CA ILE A 51 4.35 -0.66 4.60
C ILE A 51 2.96 -0.92 5.18
N CYS A 52 2.10 -1.69 4.50
CA CYS A 52 0.83 -2.12 5.08
C CYS A 52 1.04 -2.90 6.39
N LEU A 53 2.04 -3.77 6.45
CA LEU A 53 2.41 -4.50 7.67
C LEU A 53 3.06 -3.63 8.75
N ALA A 54 3.70 -2.53 8.38
CA ALA A 54 4.30 -1.62 9.36
C ALA A 54 3.28 -0.68 10.02
N VAL A 55 2.10 -0.53 9.40
CA VAL A 55 1.01 0.33 9.87
C VAL A 55 -0.13 -0.47 10.52
N ALA A 56 -0.23 -1.77 10.22
CA ALA A 56 -1.09 -2.73 10.91
C ALA A 56 -0.42 -3.26 12.19
#